data_AF-A0A4U8W8D4-F1
#
_entry.id   AF-A0A4U8W8D4-F1
#
_cell.length_a   1.000
_cell.length_b   1.000
_cell.length_c   1.000
_cell.angle_alpha   90.00
_cell.angle_beta   90.00
_cell.angle_gamma   90.00
#
_symmetry.space_group_name_H-M   'P 1'
#
loop_
_entity.id
_entity.type
_entity.pdbx_description
1 polymer ?
#
loop_
_entity_poly.entity_id
_entity_poly.type
_entity_poly.pdbx_seq_one_letter_code
_entity_poly.pdbx_strand_id
1 'polypeptide(L)' 'MSDLLARRPEPAVLLLMDLRHLHRVSAGVSLDWELLAQAAQALRTPDLLELAQICHPQTLRQLRWTNAMLKVLSPQIMAS' A
#
# COMPACT_ATOMS: atom_id res chain seq x y z
N MET A 1 5.86 34.10 -17.56
CA MET A 1 5.96 33.45 -16.23
C MET A 1 4.57 33.02 -15.75
N SER A 2 3.84 32.22 -16.54
CA SER A 2 2.46 31.82 -16.22
C SER A 2 2.09 30.38 -16.61
N ASP A 3 3.01 29.61 -17.22
CA ASP A 3 2.77 28.21 -17.61
C ASP A 3 3.15 27.18 -16.54
N LEU A 4 3.97 27.56 -15.55
CA LEU A 4 4.40 26.63 -14.48
C LEU A 4 3.31 26.35 -13.44
N LEU A 5 2.20 27.10 -13.46
CA LEU A 5 1.01 26.85 -12.64
C LEU A 5 -0.06 26.01 -13.37
N ALA A 6 0.12 25.73 -14.67
CA ALA A 6 -0.98 25.37 -15.57
C ALA A 6 -1.36 23.88 -15.64
N ARG A 7 -0.71 22.97 -14.90
CA ARG A 7 -1.15 21.57 -14.82
C ARG A 7 -0.99 21.02 -13.42
N ARG A 8 -1.71 21.59 -12.46
CA ARG A 8 -1.99 20.82 -11.25
C ARG A 8 -2.84 19.63 -11.68
N PRO A 9 -2.40 18.38 -11.45
CA PRO A 9 -3.24 17.23 -11.71
C PRO A 9 -4.53 17.37 -10.92
N GLU A 10 -5.66 17.01 -11.53
CA GLU A 10 -6.96 17.08 -10.88
C GLU A 10 -6.90 16.31 -9.55
N PRO A 11 -7.54 16.80 -8.46
CA PRO A 11 -7.47 16.16 -7.15
C PRO A 11 -7.80 14.66 -7.18
N ALA A 12 -8.69 14.25 -8.07
CA ALA A 12 -9.05 12.85 -8.30
C ALA A 12 -7.87 12.02 -8.86
N VAL A 13 -7.12 12.56 -9.81
CA VAL A 13 -5.93 11.89 -10.36
C VAL A 13 -4.82 11.79 -9.32
N LEU A 14 -4.64 12.81 -8.47
CA LEU A 14 -3.72 12.76 -7.34
C LEU A 14 -4.09 11.65 -6.35
N LEU A 15 -5.37 11.53 -5.99
CA LEU A 15 -5.86 10.45 -5.13
C LEU A 15 -5.55 9.06 -5.72
N LEU A 16 -5.69 8.87 -7.04
CA LEU A 16 -5.31 7.61 -7.68
C LEU A 16 -3.80 7.35 -7.60
N MET A 17 -2.96 8.38 -7.76
CA MET A 17 -1.52 8.24 -7.60
C MET A 17 -1.16 7.83 -6.16
N ASP A 18 -1.79 8.45 -5.17
CA ASP A 18 -1.58 8.15 -3.75
C ASP A 18 -2.03 6.73 -3.40
N LEU A 19 -3.22 6.31 -3.85
CA LEU A 19 -3.70 4.94 -3.64
C LEU A 19 -2.79 3.90 -4.31
N ARG A 20 -2.28 4.20 -5.50
CA ARG A 20 -1.33 3.33 -6.22
C ARG A 20 0.01 3.26 -5.50
N HIS A 21 0.49 4.37 -4.94
CA HIS A 21 1.70 4.40 -4.13
C HIS A 21 1.51 3.60 -2.84
N LEU A 22 0.44 3.88 -2.09
CA LEU A 22 0.10 3.18 -0.85
C LEU A 22 0.00 1.68 -1.07
N HIS A 23 -0.67 1.24 -2.14
CA HIS A 23 -0.77 -0.18 -2.47
C HIS A 23 0.61 -0.84 -2.64
N ARG A 24 1.54 -0.18 -3.34
CA ARG A 24 2.90 -0.71 -3.53
C ARG A 24 3.71 -0.74 -2.24
N VAL A 25 3.63 0.32 -1.43
CA VAL A 25 4.33 0.36 -0.14
C VAL A 25 3.80 -0.74 0.77
N SER A 26 2.47 -0.89 0.90
CA SER A 26 1.89 -1.97 1.68
C SER A 26 2.25 -3.36 1.14
N ALA A 27 2.45 -3.52 -0.17
CA ALA A 27 2.91 -4.79 -0.77
C ALA A 27 4.35 -5.10 -0.34
N GLY A 28 5.24 -4.11 -0.37
CA GLY A 28 6.60 -4.24 0.13
C GLY A 28 6.62 -4.61 1.62
N VAL A 29 5.88 -3.87 2.45
CA VAL A 29 5.80 -4.15 3.89
C VAL A 29 5.21 -5.54 4.18
N SER A 30 4.25 -6.00 3.38
CA SER A 30 3.72 -7.37 3.51
C SER A 30 4.79 -8.42 3.26
N LEU A 31 5.62 -8.22 2.24
CA LEU A 31 6.75 -9.11 1.95
C LEU A 31 7.79 -9.06 3.09
N ASP A 32 8.09 -7.87 3.62
CA ASP A 32 9.01 -7.72 4.75
C ASP A 32 8.53 -8.50 5.97
N TRP A 33 7.23 -8.51 6.26
CA TRP A 33 6.68 -9.31 7.35
C TRP A 33 6.82 -10.81 7.13
N GLU A 34 6.65 -11.30 5.90
CA GLU A 34 6.86 -12.71 5.57
C GLU A 34 8.32 -13.12 5.78
N LEU A 35 9.26 -12.29 5.33
CA LEU A 35 10.69 -12.50 5.51
C LEU A 35 11.07 -12.46 7.00
N LEU A 36 10.54 -11.50 7.76
CA LEU A 36 10.77 -11.40 9.21
C LEU A 36 10.21 -12.62 9.96
N ALA A 37 9.03 -13.10 9.62
CA ALA A 37 8.45 -14.28 10.24
C ALA A 37 9.29 -15.54 9.98
N GLN A 38 9.77 -15.73 8.75
CA GLN A 38 10.67 -16.84 8.39
C GLN A 38 12.02 -16.74 9.12
N ALA A 39 12.62 -15.55 9.14
CA ALA A 39 13.87 -15.30 9.86
C ALA A 39 13.69 -15.56 11.37
N ALA A 40 12.57 -15.13 11.95
CA ALA A 40 12.27 -15.34 13.37
C ALA A 40 12.18 -16.84 13.74
N GLN A 41 11.58 -17.65 12.86
CA GLN A 41 11.55 -19.10 13.04
C GLN A 41 12.95 -19.71 12.95
N ALA A 42 13.76 -19.31 11.97
CA ALA A 42 15.12 -19.81 11.79
C ALA A 42 16.05 -19.45 12.96
N LEU A 43 15.91 -18.23 13.50
CA LEU A 43 16.70 -17.71 14.61
C LEU A 43 16.11 -18.04 15.99
N ARG A 44 14.95 -18.71 16.05
CA ARG A 44 14.22 -19.05 17.29
C ARG A 44 13.92 -17.84 18.17
N THR A 45 13.46 -16.75 17.56
CA THR A 45 13.07 -15.50 18.24
C THR A 45 11.54 -15.39 18.30
N PRO A 46 10.88 -15.96 19.33
CA PRO A 46 9.41 -16.06 19.38
C PRO A 46 8.72 -14.69 19.38
N ASP A 47 9.27 -13.70 20.07
CA ASP A 47 8.69 -12.36 20.17
C ASP A 47 8.62 -11.66 18.80
N LEU A 48 9.65 -11.85 17.95
CA LEU A 48 9.65 -11.32 16.60
C LEU A 48 8.64 -12.04 15.69
N LEU A 49 8.48 -13.36 15.88
CA LEU A 49 7.46 -14.13 15.16
C LEU A 49 6.05 -13.67 15.55
N GLU A 50 5.79 -13.48 16.84
CA GLU A 50 4.52 -12.97 17.35
C GLU A 50 4.22 -11.58 16.80
N LEU A 51 5.20 -10.66 16.82
CA LEU A 51 5.06 -9.33 16.25
C LEU A 51 4.67 -9.38 14.77
N ALA A 52 5.37 -10.22 13.98
CA ALA A 52 5.06 -10.38 12.56
C ALA A 52 3.64 -10.95 12.36
N GLN A 53 3.21 -11.92 13.17
CA GLN A 53 1.86 -12.51 13.11
C GLN A 53 0.75 -11.50 13.49
N ILE A 54 1.04 -10.53 14.35
CA ILE A 54 0.08 -9.46 14.71
C ILE A 54 0.02 -8.39 13.63
N CYS A 55 1.17 -7.97 13.09
CA CYS A 55 1.29 -6.83 12.17
C CYS A 55 0.98 -7.20 10.71
N HIS A 56 1.35 -8.39 10.25
CA HIS A 56 1.15 -8.83 8.86
C HIS A 56 -0.33 -8.81 8.44
N PRO A 57 -1.28 -9.36 9.22
CA PRO A 57 -2.70 -9.32 8.86
C PRO A 57 -3.25 -7.90 8.73
N GLN A 58 -2.69 -6.93 9.43
CA GLN A 58 -3.09 -5.52 9.35
C GLN A 58 -2.63 -4.91 8.04
N THR A 59 -1.39 -5.17 7.65
CA THR A 59 -0.85 -4.79 6.33
C THR A 59 -1.66 -5.42 5.20
N LEU A 60 -2.04 -6.70 5.33
CA LEU A 60 -2.90 -7.38 4.37
C LEU A 60 -4.30 -6.75 4.26
N ARG A 61 -4.86 -6.21 5.35
CA ARG A 61 -6.12 -5.43 5.30
C ARG A 61 -5.94 -4.16 4.47
N GLN A 62 -4.85 -3.43 4.65
CA GLN A 62 -4.54 -2.23 3.86
C GLN A 62 -4.36 -2.55 2.38
N LEU A 63 -3.69 -3.66 2.05
CA LEU A 63 -3.54 -4.13 0.67
C LEU A 63 -4.87 -4.45 0.00
N ARG A 64 -5.75 -5.18 0.70
CA ARG A 64 -7.10 -5.48 0.18
C ARG A 64 -7.91 -4.21 -0.03
N TRP A 65 -7.87 -3.30 0.93
CA TRP A 65 -8.59 -2.03 0.85
C TRP A 65 -8.09 -1.17 -0.31
N THR A 66 -6.78 -0.97 -0.43
CA THR A 66 -6.20 -0.16 -1.53
C THR A 66 -6.51 -0.74 -2.90
N ASN A 67 -6.43 -2.07 -3.07
CA ASN A 67 -6.81 -2.72 -4.33
C ASN A 67 -8.29 -2.53 -4.65
N ALA A 68 -9.18 -2.65 -3.66
CA ALA A 68 -10.60 -2.41 -3.85
C ALA A 68 -10.87 -0.95 -4.25
N MET A 69 -10.26 0.02 -3.58
CA MET A 69 -10.41 1.44 -3.90
C MET A 69 -9.89 1.77 -5.31
N LEU A 70 -8.73 1.23 -5.70
CA LEU A 70 -8.20 1.39 -7.05
C LEU A 70 -9.16 0.85 -8.11
N LYS A 71 -9.77 -0.32 -7.88
CA LYS A 71 -10.76 -0.92 -8.80
C LYS A 71 -12.03 -0.08 -8.91
N VAL A 72 -12.50 0.50 -7.81
CA VAL A 72 -13.73 1.31 -7.78
C VAL A 72 -13.51 2.68 -8.41
N LEU A 73 -12.43 3.38 -8.02
CA LEU A 73 -12.23 4.79 -8.38
C LEU A 73 -11.58 4.98 -9.75
N SER A 74 -10.71 4.06 -10.20
CA SER A 74 -9.97 4.27 -11.45
C SER A 74 -10.86 4.48 -12.68
N PRO A 75 -11.94 3.71 -12.92
CA PRO A 75 -12.77 3.94 -14.11
C PRO A 75 -13.54 5.26 -14.04
N GLN A 76 -14.01 5.64 -12.84
CA GLN A 76 -14.81 6.86 -12.63
C GLN A 76 -13.97 8.11 -12.92
N ILE A 77 -12.72 8.11 -12.48
CA ILE A 77 -11.79 9.24 -12.63
C ILE A 77 -11.19 9.27 -14.04
N MET A 78 -11.08 8.12 -14.73
CA MET A 78 -10.63 8.11 -16.13
C MET A 78 -11.73 8.55 -17.11
N ALA A 79 -13.00 8.44 -16.72
CA ALA A 79 -14.14 8.81 -17.54
C ALA A 79 -14.64 10.25 -17.28
N SER A 80 -14.11 10.93 -16.26
CA SER A 80 -14.47 12.31 -15.90
C SER A 80 -13.79 13.36 -16.77
#